data_AF-A0A382YL90-F1
#
_entry.id   AF-A0A382YL90-F1
#
_cell.length_a   1.000
_cell.length_b   1.000
_cell.length_c   1.000
_cell.angle_alpha   90.00
_cell.angle_beta   90.00
_cell.angle_gamma   90.00
#
_symmetry.space_group_name_H-M   'P 1'
#
loop_
_entity.id
_entity.type
_entity.pdbx_description
1 polymer ?
#
loop_
_entity_poly.entity_id
_entity_poly.type
_entity_poly.pdbx_seq_one_letter_code
_entity_poly.pdbx_strand_id
1 'polypeptide(L)'
;MKDLSRRIMATKGPSPLRIVLVVLGVLVCISPLVLLANLIANQPTPFAIVFSLFAGVISTFLVASIVEWFVHRYAMHKSKRLPLFRIATELHHNAHHWVHCPPTRYVNPEQINRPSVFAAGKNELCQTTLTRVLTTASHAAFYTFLTIPILLLAWVVTVNIWFTVSMVSMAAVFIYLFIRLHDAIHHPGLSWLERFNWFWFLDHHHYIHHIDNDANTNFLLPLGDLLMGTLRLELTAEEQAKWPSYAEARTL
;
A
#
# COMPACT_ATOMS: atom_id res chain seq x y z
N MET A 1 -19.52 -32.30 19.96
CA MET A 1 -19.08 -30.90 20.18
C MET A 1 -17.67 -30.68 19.62
N LYS A 2 -17.43 -30.98 18.34
CA LYS A 2 -16.08 -30.98 17.75
C LYS A 2 -16.01 -30.41 16.32
N ASP A 3 -17.02 -29.65 15.89
CA ASP A 3 -17.08 -29.22 14.47
C ASP A 3 -17.74 -27.85 14.22
N LEU A 4 -17.70 -26.95 15.22
CA LEU A 4 -18.12 -25.54 15.04
C LEU A 4 -16.91 -24.58 14.97
N SER A 5 -15.68 -25.08 15.06
CA SER A 5 -14.44 -24.29 14.97
C SER A 5 -14.01 -23.97 13.54
N ARG A 6 -14.90 -24.08 12.55
CA ARG A 6 -14.62 -23.84 11.12
C ARG A 6 -15.66 -22.92 10.52
N ARG A 7 -15.55 -21.64 10.83
CA ARG A 7 -15.81 -20.52 9.91
C ARG A 7 -15.41 -19.25 10.65
N ILE A 8 -14.10 -19.06 10.79
CA ILE A 8 -13.55 -17.71 10.87
C ILE A 8 -14.17 -17.00 9.65
N MET A 9 -15.03 -16.01 9.86
CA MET A 9 -15.46 -15.14 8.77
C MET A 9 -14.30 -14.21 8.40
N ALA A 10 -13.15 -14.80 8.03
CA ALA A 10 -12.16 -14.11 7.25
C ALA A 10 -12.91 -13.57 6.04
N THR A 11 -12.72 -12.30 5.73
CA THR A 11 -13.32 -11.71 4.54
C THR A 11 -13.02 -12.64 3.38
N LYS A 12 -14.06 -13.25 2.78
CA LYS A 12 -13.86 -13.97 1.53
C LYS A 12 -13.33 -12.93 0.57
N GLY A 13 -12.05 -13.03 0.21
CA GLY A 13 -11.41 -12.11 -0.72
C GLY A 13 -12.25 -11.94 -2.00
N PRO A 14 -12.01 -10.88 -2.77
CA PRO A 14 -12.81 -10.59 -3.94
C PRO A 14 -12.83 -11.77 -4.90
N SER A 15 -13.99 -12.00 -5.54
CA SER A 15 -14.08 -12.98 -6.62
C SER A 15 -13.16 -12.55 -7.79
N PRO A 16 -12.62 -13.50 -8.57
CA PRO A 16 -11.84 -13.16 -9.76
C PRO A 16 -12.57 -12.22 -10.71
N LEU A 17 -13.89 -12.41 -10.87
CA LEU A 17 -14.73 -11.53 -11.68
C LEU A 17 -14.72 -10.09 -11.15
N ARG A 18 -14.86 -9.89 -9.83
CA ARG A 18 -14.81 -8.55 -9.21
C ARG A 18 -13.47 -7.87 -9.48
N ILE A 19 -12.36 -8.61 -9.32
CA ILE A 19 -11.02 -8.08 -9.58
C ILE A 19 -10.92 -7.58 -11.03
N VAL A 20 -11.34 -8.40 -12.00
CA VAL A 20 -11.31 -8.03 -13.42
C VAL A 20 -12.18 -6.80 -13.69
N LEU A 21 -13.41 -6.77 -13.16
CA LEU A 21 -14.33 -5.64 -13.36
C LEU A 21 -13.79 -4.34 -12.77
N VAL A 22 -13.14 -4.38 -11.59
CA VAL A 22 -12.53 -3.20 -10.98
C VAL A 22 -11.36 -2.69 -11.83
N VAL A 23 -10.49 -3.58 -12.29
CA VAL A 23 -9.36 -3.21 -13.15
C VAL A 23 -9.86 -2.59 -14.46
N LEU A 24 -10.82 -3.23 -15.13
CA LEU A 24 -11.43 -2.70 -16.34
C LEU A 24 -12.13 -1.36 -16.10
N GLY A 25 -12.87 -1.24 -14.99
CA GLY A 25 -13.53 0.01 -14.60
C GLY A 25 -12.53 1.16 -14.44
N VAL A 26 -11.41 0.93 -13.75
CA VAL A 26 -10.36 1.95 -13.61
C VAL A 26 -9.75 2.31 -14.95
N LEU A 27 -9.46 1.33 -15.82
CA LEU A 27 -8.94 1.59 -17.17
C LEU A 27 -9.94 2.42 -18.01
N VAL A 28 -11.23 2.11 -17.95
CA VAL A 28 -12.27 2.88 -18.63
C VAL A 28 -12.33 4.31 -18.09
N CYS A 29 -12.29 4.48 -16.76
CA CYS A 29 -12.33 5.80 -16.12
C CYS A 29 -11.14 6.70 -16.51
N ILE A 30 -9.93 6.14 -16.65
CA ILE A 30 -8.75 6.94 -17.04
C ILE A 30 -8.63 7.12 -18.56
N SER A 31 -9.33 6.32 -19.37
CA SER A 31 -9.16 6.34 -20.82
C SER A 31 -9.41 7.70 -21.47
N PRO A 32 -10.42 8.51 -21.09
CA PRO A 32 -10.61 9.85 -21.66
C PRO A 32 -9.45 10.80 -21.32
N LEU A 33 -8.89 10.69 -20.11
CA LEU A 33 -7.73 11.50 -19.68
C LEU A 33 -6.50 11.16 -20.51
N VAL A 34 -6.24 9.86 -20.70
CA VAL A 34 -5.11 9.35 -21.49
C VAL A 34 -5.26 9.73 -22.97
N LEU A 35 -6.45 9.56 -23.55
CA LEU A 35 -6.72 9.91 -24.94
C LEU A 35 -6.57 11.41 -25.17
N LEU A 36 -7.14 12.25 -24.31
CA LEU A 36 -7.02 13.69 -24.45
C LEU A 36 -5.57 14.17 -24.22
N ALA A 37 -4.86 13.58 -23.26
CA ALA A 37 -3.43 13.85 -23.06
C ALA A 37 -2.60 13.48 -24.29
N ASN A 38 -2.91 12.39 -24.99
CA ASN A 38 -2.28 12.04 -26.27
C ASN A 38 -2.57 13.10 -27.34
N LEU A 39 -3.83 13.49 -27.53
CA LEU A 39 -4.25 14.43 -28.57
C LEU A 39 -3.59 15.81 -28.43
N ILE A 40 -3.30 16.24 -27.20
CA ILE A 40 -2.71 17.56 -26.91
C ILE A 40 -1.21 17.50 -26.64
N ALA A 41 -0.55 16.35 -26.80
CA ALA A 41 0.84 16.13 -26.38
C ALA A 41 1.84 17.16 -26.93
N ASN A 42 1.65 17.59 -28.17
CA ASN A 42 2.54 18.53 -28.87
C ASN A 42 2.08 20.00 -28.78
N GLN A 43 1.03 20.30 -28.01
CA GLN A 43 0.50 21.66 -27.90
C GLN A 43 1.23 22.40 -26.76
N PRO A 44 1.98 23.47 -27.03
CA PRO A 44 2.73 24.19 -25.99
C PRO A 44 1.86 25.21 -25.24
N THR A 45 0.52 25.06 -25.26
CA THR A 45 -0.37 26.02 -24.62
C THR A 45 -0.41 25.78 -23.11
N PRO A 46 -0.51 26.84 -22.28
CA PRO A 46 -0.64 26.68 -20.83
C PRO A 46 -1.81 25.75 -20.44
N PHE A 47 -2.92 25.83 -21.18
CA PHE A 47 -4.06 24.94 -20.98
C PHE A 47 -3.70 23.46 -21.18
N ALA A 48 -3.02 23.12 -22.28
CA ALA A 48 -2.63 21.74 -22.56
C ALA A 48 -1.66 21.19 -21.50
N ILE A 49 -0.72 22.02 -21.04
CA ILE A 49 0.22 21.67 -19.97
C ILE A 49 -0.53 21.38 -18.67
N VAL A 50 -1.38 22.32 -18.23
CA VAL A 50 -2.14 22.20 -16.98
C VAL A 50 -3.05 20.99 -17.02
N PHE A 51 -3.80 20.80 -18.11
CA PHE A 51 -4.64 19.60 -18.28
C PHE A 51 -3.82 18.32 -18.17
N SER A 52 -2.69 18.23 -18.88
CA SER A 52 -1.83 17.03 -18.88
C SER A 52 -1.30 16.71 -17.48
N LEU A 53 -0.91 17.74 -16.72
CA LEU A 53 -0.47 17.57 -15.33
C LEU A 53 -1.61 17.00 -14.47
N PHE A 54 -2.80 17.61 -14.50
CA PHE A 54 -3.95 17.13 -13.72
C PHE A 54 -4.40 15.72 -14.13
N ALA A 55 -4.44 15.45 -15.44
CA ALA A 55 -4.75 14.12 -15.97
C ALA A 55 -3.76 13.07 -15.44
N GLY A 56 -2.47 13.41 -15.39
CA GLY A 56 -1.43 12.55 -14.80
C GLY A 56 -1.66 12.28 -13.31
N VAL A 57 -1.99 13.31 -12.52
CA VAL A 57 -2.28 13.17 -11.09
C VAL A 57 -3.46 12.22 -10.85
N ILE A 58 -4.59 12.47 -11.53
CA ILE A 58 -5.81 11.67 -11.37
C ILE A 58 -5.58 10.22 -11.81
N SER A 59 -4.89 10.03 -12.94
CA SER A 59 -4.56 8.69 -13.45
C SER A 59 -3.68 7.94 -12.46
N THR A 60 -2.63 8.56 -11.91
CA THR A 60 -1.77 7.93 -10.90
C THR A 60 -2.54 7.61 -9.63
N PHE A 61 -3.42 8.50 -9.15
CA PHE A 61 -4.25 8.25 -7.96
C PHE A 61 -5.06 6.96 -8.09
N LEU A 62 -5.78 6.80 -9.20
CA LEU A 62 -6.63 5.63 -9.44
C LEU A 62 -5.80 4.36 -9.66
N VAL A 63 -4.75 4.44 -10.47
CA VAL A 63 -3.91 3.27 -10.78
C VAL A 63 -3.11 2.83 -9.56
N ALA A 64 -2.49 3.76 -8.82
CA ALA A 64 -1.70 3.45 -7.64
C ALA A 64 -2.54 2.79 -6.54
N SER A 65 -3.80 3.20 -6.37
CA SER A 65 -4.72 2.55 -5.42
C SER A 65 -4.93 1.07 -5.77
N ILE A 66 -5.09 0.73 -7.05
CA ILE A 66 -5.22 -0.67 -7.46
C ILE A 66 -3.90 -1.43 -7.35
N VAL A 67 -2.79 -0.81 -7.78
CA VAL A 67 -1.45 -1.43 -7.71
C VAL A 67 -1.07 -1.73 -6.26
N GLU A 68 -1.21 -0.77 -5.36
CA GLU A 68 -0.94 -0.94 -3.94
C GLU A 68 -1.71 -2.13 -3.37
N TRP A 69 -3.03 -2.21 -3.65
CA TRP A 69 -3.88 -3.32 -3.22
C TRP A 69 -3.34 -4.68 -3.71
N PHE A 70 -2.97 -4.78 -5.00
CA PHE A 70 -2.41 -6.01 -5.55
C PHE A 70 -1.06 -6.38 -4.93
N VAL A 71 -0.16 -5.42 -4.82
CA VAL A 71 1.21 -5.64 -4.31
C VAL A 71 1.15 -6.04 -2.85
N HIS A 72 0.40 -5.31 -2.03
CA HIS A 72 0.28 -5.61 -0.62
C HIS A 72 -0.38 -6.98 -0.39
N ARG A 73 -1.52 -7.23 -1.04
CA ARG A 73 -2.24 -8.50 -0.89
C ARG A 73 -1.47 -9.71 -1.42
N TYR A 74 -0.94 -9.63 -2.65
CA TYR A 74 -0.39 -10.81 -3.30
C TYR A 74 1.12 -10.91 -3.16
N ALA A 75 1.86 -9.82 -3.34
CA ALA A 75 3.32 -9.87 -3.25
C ALA A 75 3.82 -9.89 -1.80
N MET A 76 3.15 -9.19 -0.89
CA MET A 76 3.59 -9.03 0.50
C MET A 76 2.87 -9.94 1.51
N HIS A 77 1.69 -10.49 1.19
CA HIS A 77 0.98 -11.42 2.09
C HIS A 77 0.88 -12.86 1.59
N LYS A 78 0.80 -13.11 0.27
CA LYS A 78 0.44 -14.44 -0.25
C LYS A 78 1.52 -15.14 -1.05
N SER A 79 2.53 -14.43 -1.54
CA SER A 79 3.43 -14.98 -2.52
C SER A 79 4.66 -15.63 -1.90
N LYS A 80 4.83 -16.93 -2.19
CA LYS A 80 6.02 -17.71 -1.81
C LYS A 80 6.81 -18.26 -3.00
N ARG A 81 6.31 -18.07 -4.23
CA ARG A 81 6.81 -18.74 -5.43
C ARG A 81 7.97 -18.01 -6.11
N LEU A 82 7.85 -16.68 -6.24
CA LEU A 82 8.90 -15.86 -6.86
C LEU A 82 9.87 -15.36 -5.77
N PRO A 83 11.20 -15.46 -5.95
CA PRO A 83 12.17 -15.10 -4.91
C PRO A 83 11.99 -13.68 -4.37
N LEU A 84 11.78 -12.69 -5.25
CA LEU A 84 11.57 -11.31 -4.86
C LEU A 84 10.33 -11.14 -3.95
N PHE A 85 9.22 -11.77 -4.32
CA PHE A 85 7.98 -11.68 -3.54
C PHE A 85 8.03 -12.53 -2.28
N ARG A 86 8.81 -13.62 -2.28
CA ARG A 86 9.09 -14.38 -1.06
C ARG A 86 9.79 -13.51 -0.03
N ILE A 87 10.81 -12.76 -0.44
CA ILE A 87 11.51 -11.81 0.44
C ILE A 87 10.53 -10.74 0.95
N ALA A 88 9.71 -10.15 0.06
CA ALA A 88 8.70 -9.18 0.46
C ALA A 88 7.69 -9.76 1.47
N THR A 89 7.25 -11.00 1.27
CA THR A 89 6.34 -11.71 2.18
C THR A 89 7.00 -12.05 3.52
N GLU A 90 8.26 -12.49 3.51
CA GLU A 90 9.00 -12.78 4.75
C GLU A 90 9.22 -11.52 5.58
N LEU A 91 9.56 -10.38 4.95
CA LEU A 91 9.78 -9.13 5.66
C LEU A 91 8.49 -8.47 6.12
N HIS A 92 7.45 -8.48 5.29
CA HIS A 92 6.19 -7.81 5.61
C HIS A 92 5.23 -8.70 6.38
N HIS A 93 4.76 -9.80 5.80
CA HIS A 93 3.78 -10.64 6.48
C HIS A 93 4.38 -11.36 7.69
N ASN A 94 5.59 -11.89 7.64
CA ASN A 94 6.13 -12.62 8.80
C ASN A 94 6.78 -11.68 9.82
N ALA A 95 7.80 -10.93 9.39
CA ALA A 95 8.59 -10.13 10.34
C ALA A 95 7.79 -8.92 10.85
N HIS A 96 7.19 -8.12 9.97
CA HIS A 96 6.44 -6.93 10.39
C HIS A 96 5.15 -7.31 11.14
N HIS A 97 4.24 -8.07 10.54
CA HIS A 97 2.92 -8.38 11.12
C HIS A 97 2.93 -9.36 12.29
N TRP A 98 3.91 -10.27 12.42
CA TRP A 98 3.85 -11.33 13.45
C TRP A 98 5.02 -11.32 14.43
N VAL A 99 6.11 -10.60 14.13
CA VAL A 99 7.27 -10.55 15.04
C VAL A 99 7.44 -9.16 15.64
N HIS A 100 7.45 -8.11 14.84
CA HIS A 100 7.82 -6.77 15.29
C HIS A 100 6.62 -5.93 15.69
N CYS A 101 5.55 -5.95 14.89
CA CYS A 101 4.33 -5.18 15.10
C CYS A 101 3.06 -6.07 15.15
N PRO A 102 3.02 -7.17 15.93
CA PRO A 102 1.81 -7.99 16.03
C PRO A 102 0.63 -7.21 16.60
N PRO A 103 -0.64 -7.64 16.40
CA PRO A 103 -1.81 -6.94 16.94
C PRO A 103 -1.76 -6.65 18.45
N THR A 104 -1.06 -7.49 19.22
CA THR A 104 -0.86 -7.34 20.67
C THR A 104 0.26 -6.36 21.05
N ARG A 105 1.09 -5.96 20.10
CA ARG A 105 2.16 -4.96 20.23
C ARG A 105 2.23 -4.17 18.91
N TYR A 106 1.13 -3.49 18.62
CA TYR A 106 0.90 -2.84 17.34
C TYR A 106 1.80 -1.61 17.17
N VAL A 107 2.09 -0.89 18.26
CA VAL A 107 3.05 0.23 18.27
C VAL A 107 4.33 -0.11 19.02
N ASN A 108 5.39 0.61 18.67
CA ASN A 108 6.71 0.50 19.28
C ASN A 108 7.24 1.92 19.59
N PRO A 109 7.51 2.25 20.87
CA PRO A 109 8.04 3.57 21.27
C PRO A 109 9.51 3.80 20.87
N GLU A 110 10.23 2.75 20.47
CA GLU A 110 11.62 2.85 20.06
C GLU A 110 11.78 3.59 18.73
N GLN A 111 13.03 3.98 18.41
CA GLN A 111 13.35 4.55 17.11
C GLN A 111 13.02 3.57 15.98
N ILE A 112 12.62 4.12 14.83
CA ILE A 112 12.30 3.33 13.63
C ILE A 112 13.48 2.42 13.26
N ASN A 113 13.26 1.12 13.39
CA ASN A 113 14.16 0.09 12.88
C ASN A 113 13.37 -0.94 12.09
N ARG A 114 13.96 -1.46 11.01
CA ARG A 114 13.25 -2.31 10.04
C ARG A 114 13.91 -3.68 9.92
N PRO A 115 13.13 -4.73 9.65
CA PRO A 115 13.65 -6.03 9.23
C PRO A 115 14.61 -5.87 8.04
N SER A 116 15.81 -6.42 8.15
CA SER A 116 16.88 -6.21 7.17
C SER A 116 16.69 -7.11 5.95
N VAL A 117 16.71 -6.53 4.75
CA VAL A 117 16.75 -7.31 3.50
C VAL A 117 18.03 -8.14 3.37
N PHE A 118 19.12 -7.73 4.03
CA PHE A 118 20.44 -8.34 3.94
C PHE A 118 20.70 -9.41 5.02
N ALA A 119 19.89 -9.45 6.08
CA ALA A 119 20.06 -10.44 7.13
C ALA A 119 19.73 -11.86 6.64
N ALA A 120 20.37 -12.85 7.27
CA ALA A 120 20.12 -14.26 7.02
C ALA A 120 18.69 -14.63 7.47
N GLY A 121 18.33 -14.28 8.70
CA GLY A 121 16.95 -14.31 9.17
C GLY A 121 16.21 -13.03 8.81
N LYS A 122 15.06 -13.13 8.13
CA LYS A 122 14.24 -11.96 7.76
C LYS A 122 13.54 -11.28 8.94
N ASN A 123 13.60 -11.88 10.12
CA ASN A 123 13.11 -11.26 11.35
C ASN A 123 14.19 -10.38 12.02
N GLU A 124 15.43 -10.42 11.57
CA GLU A 124 16.51 -9.63 12.19
C GLU A 124 16.41 -8.16 11.75
N LEU A 125 16.46 -7.26 12.72
CA LEU A 125 16.46 -5.82 12.47
C LEU A 125 17.81 -5.36 11.91
N CYS A 126 17.81 -4.21 11.24
CA CYS A 126 19.04 -3.59 10.76
C CYS A 126 19.98 -3.24 11.92
N GLN A 127 21.25 -3.66 11.80
CA GLN A 127 22.28 -3.47 12.84
C GLN A 127 23.05 -2.16 12.69
N THR A 128 23.03 -1.55 11.50
CA THR A 128 23.79 -0.34 11.19
C THR A 128 22.93 0.69 10.46
N THR A 129 23.31 1.97 10.55
CA THR A 129 22.63 3.03 9.78
C THR A 129 22.68 2.77 8.28
N LEU A 130 23.80 2.24 7.75
CA LEU A 130 23.93 1.90 6.34
C LEU A 130 22.91 0.83 5.91
N THR A 131 22.81 -0.28 6.67
CA THR A 131 21.85 -1.35 6.36
C THR A 131 20.41 -0.87 6.46
N ARG A 132 20.09 0.04 7.40
CA ARG A 132 18.78 0.68 7.49
C ARG A 132 18.48 1.56 6.28
N VAL A 133 19.41 2.40 5.83
CA VAL A 133 19.25 3.24 4.63
C VAL A 133 19.04 2.38 3.38
N LEU A 134 19.89 1.38 3.19
CA LEU A 134 19.79 0.46 2.03
C LEU A 134 18.50 -0.35 2.04
N THR A 135 18.04 -0.81 3.22
CA THR A 135 16.75 -1.48 3.37
C THR A 135 15.60 -0.53 3.00
N THR A 136 15.64 0.72 3.48
CA THR A 136 14.65 1.75 3.08
C THR A 136 14.62 1.97 1.57
N ALA A 137 15.80 2.13 0.96
CA ALA A 137 15.94 2.33 -0.46
C ALA A 137 15.42 1.11 -1.25
N SER A 138 15.63 -0.11 -0.73
CA SER A 138 15.12 -1.33 -1.36
C SER A 138 13.59 -1.42 -1.36
N HIS A 139 12.90 -0.91 -0.33
CA HIS A 139 11.44 -0.79 -0.34
C HIS A 139 10.98 0.17 -1.43
N ALA A 140 11.61 1.35 -1.52
CA ALA A 140 11.30 2.30 -2.59
C ALA A 140 11.59 1.71 -3.99
N ALA A 141 12.71 1.00 -4.14
CA ALA A 141 13.08 0.32 -5.38
C ALA A 141 12.09 -0.80 -5.74
N PHE A 142 11.59 -1.56 -4.76
CA PHE A 142 10.60 -2.60 -4.98
C PHE A 142 9.30 -2.04 -5.56
N TYR A 143 8.75 -0.98 -4.96
CA TYR A 143 7.58 -0.31 -5.51
C TYR A 143 7.85 0.33 -6.88
N THR A 144 9.01 0.97 -7.04
CA THR A 144 9.41 1.58 -8.31
C THR A 144 9.51 0.55 -9.44
N PHE A 145 10.10 -0.62 -9.16
CA PHE A 145 10.19 -1.72 -10.12
C PHE A 145 8.81 -2.15 -10.63
N LEU A 146 7.80 -2.18 -9.75
CA LEU A 146 6.44 -2.57 -10.09
C LEU A 146 5.65 -1.45 -10.81
N THR A 147 6.00 -0.19 -10.60
CA THR A 147 5.35 0.95 -11.26
C THR A 147 5.97 1.34 -12.60
N ILE A 148 7.27 1.05 -12.84
CA ILE A 148 7.96 1.39 -14.09
C ILE A 148 7.21 0.90 -15.35
N PRO A 149 6.74 -0.36 -15.45
CA PRO A 149 6.03 -0.83 -16.65
C PRO A 149 4.78 0.00 -16.96
N ILE A 150 4.08 0.47 -15.93
CA ILE A 150 2.89 1.30 -16.05
C ILE A 150 3.27 2.69 -16.56
N LEU A 151 4.34 3.29 -16.01
CA LEU A 151 4.83 4.61 -16.42
C LEU A 151 5.37 4.59 -17.86
N LEU A 152 6.06 3.51 -18.26
CA LEU A 152 6.50 3.31 -19.64
C LEU A 152 5.33 3.16 -20.59
N LEU A 153 4.30 2.39 -20.22
CA LEU A 153 3.08 2.26 -21.01
C LEU A 153 2.37 3.61 -21.16
N ALA A 154 2.25 4.38 -20.08
CA ALA A 154 1.70 5.73 -20.12
C ALA A 154 2.46 6.64 -21.09
N TRP A 155 3.80 6.60 -21.09
CA TRP A 155 4.62 7.32 -22.06
C TRP A 155 4.36 6.84 -23.49
N VAL A 156 4.39 5.54 -23.74
CA VAL A 156 4.19 4.98 -25.09
C VAL A 156 2.82 5.34 -25.66
N VAL A 157 1.77 5.33 -24.83
CA VAL A 157 0.40 5.63 -25.26
C VAL A 157 0.17 7.12 -25.45
N THR A 158 0.76 7.98 -24.61
CA THR A 158 0.46 9.42 -24.65
C THR A 158 1.49 10.25 -25.41
N VAL A 159 2.75 9.84 -25.39
CA VAL A 159 3.92 10.62 -25.84
C VAL A 159 3.91 12.05 -25.27
N ASN A 160 3.29 12.24 -24.10
CA ASN A 160 3.07 13.53 -23.48
C ASN A 160 3.96 13.66 -22.24
N ILE A 161 4.93 14.59 -22.32
CA ILE A 161 5.92 14.77 -21.26
C ILE A 161 5.31 15.30 -19.96
N TRP A 162 4.35 16.22 -20.04
CA TRP A 162 3.72 16.81 -18.85
C TRP A 162 2.86 15.79 -18.11
N PHE A 163 2.10 14.98 -18.86
CA PHE A 163 1.36 13.86 -18.30
C PHE A 163 2.29 12.86 -17.61
N THR A 164 3.37 12.46 -18.29
CA THR A 164 4.31 11.44 -17.79
C THR A 164 5.10 11.95 -16.59
N VAL A 165 5.62 13.18 -16.63
CA VAL A 165 6.33 13.79 -15.50
C VAL A 165 5.41 13.88 -14.28
N SER A 166 4.15 14.32 -14.46
CA SER A 166 3.16 14.34 -13.38
C SER A 166 2.94 12.95 -12.79
N MET A 167 2.78 11.92 -13.64
CA MET A 167 2.62 10.55 -13.15
C MET A 167 3.83 10.05 -12.35
N VAL A 168 5.05 10.28 -12.85
CA VAL A 168 6.31 9.91 -12.19
C VAL A 168 6.44 10.61 -10.85
N SER A 169 6.21 11.93 -10.81
CA SER A 169 6.28 12.72 -9.58
C SER A 169 5.26 12.24 -8.54
N MET A 170 4.01 11.98 -8.95
CA MET A 170 2.99 11.48 -8.04
C MET A 170 3.29 10.06 -7.54
N ALA A 171 3.81 9.18 -8.40
CA ALA A 171 4.23 7.85 -7.97
C ALA A 171 5.35 7.92 -6.92
N ALA A 172 6.33 8.81 -7.11
CA ALA A 172 7.39 9.04 -6.13
C ALA A 172 6.85 9.56 -4.80
N VAL A 173 5.89 10.50 -4.83
CA VAL A 173 5.21 11.01 -3.62
C VAL A 173 4.47 9.89 -2.89
N PHE A 174 3.70 9.03 -3.59
CA PHE A 174 3.01 7.92 -2.96
C PHE A 174 3.95 6.89 -2.37
N ILE A 175 5.04 6.53 -3.06
CA ILE A 175 6.04 5.61 -2.51
C ILE A 175 6.66 6.18 -1.23
N TYR A 176 7.01 7.47 -1.26
CA TYR A 176 7.53 8.17 -0.09
C TYR A 176 6.52 8.14 1.07
N LEU A 177 5.27 8.55 0.81
CA LEU A 177 4.23 8.58 1.82
C LEU A 177 3.93 7.19 2.38
N PHE A 178 3.91 6.15 1.54
CA PHE A 178 3.65 4.77 1.96
C PHE A 178 4.66 4.36 3.02
N ILE A 179 5.95 4.55 2.75
CA ILE A 179 7.02 4.19 3.68
C ILE A 179 6.95 5.03 4.96
N ARG A 180 6.84 6.36 4.82
CA ARG A 180 6.97 7.28 5.96
C ARG A 180 5.75 7.29 6.86
N LEU A 181 4.55 7.18 6.29
CA LEU A 181 3.32 7.12 7.06
C LEU A 181 3.20 5.76 7.76
N HIS A 182 3.60 4.66 7.11
CA HIS A 182 3.59 3.34 7.73
C HIS A 182 4.55 3.29 8.93
N ASP A 183 5.76 3.83 8.79
CA ASP A 183 6.67 3.98 9.94
C ASP A 183 6.02 4.80 11.08
N ALA A 184 5.34 5.90 10.74
CA ALA A 184 4.72 6.80 11.73
C ALA A 184 3.55 6.16 12.49
N ILE A 185 2.78 5.29 11.84
CA ILE A 185 1.69 4.56 12.49
C ILE A 185 2.22 3.63 13.58
N HIS A 186 3.32 2.93 13.32
CA HIS A 186 3.91 2.00 14.28
C HIS A 186 4.82 2.67 15.31
N HIS A 187 5.36 3.85 15.02
CA HIS A 187 6.28 4.56 15.91
C HIS A 187 5.72 5.94 16.28
N PRO A 188 4.81 6.02 17.27
CA PRO A 188 4.10 7.25 17.61
C PRO A 188 5.04 8.34 18.15
N GLY A 189 4.66 9.61 17.92
CA GLY A 189 5.42 10.78 18.36
C GLY A 189 6.58 11.17 17.44
N LEU A 190 6.81 10.44 16.35
CA LEU A 190 7.90 10.71 15.41
C LEU A 190 7.46 11.48 14.16
N SER A 191 6.15 11.69 13.95
CA SER A 191 5.64 12.32 12.73
C SER A 191 4.68 13.47 13.00
N TRP A 192 4.87 14.57 12.27
CA TRP A 192 3.93 15.69 12.25
C TRP A 192 2.57 15.33 11.65
N LEU A 193 2.48 14.23 10.90
CA LEU A 193 1.26 13.76 10.25
C LEU A 193 0.20 13.30 11.26
N GLU A 194 0.61 12.92 12.48
CA GLU A 194 -0.27 12.52 13.59
C GLU A 194 -1.23 13.64 14.03
N ARG A 195 -1.04 14.87 13.56
CA ARG A 195 -1.94 16.00 13.85
C ARG A 195 -3.21 16.00 13.01
N PHE A 196 -3.28 15.22 11.94
CA PHE A 196 -4.40 15.24 11.01
C PHE A 196 -5.36 14.08 11.25
N ASN A 197 -6.66 14.32 11.19
CA ASN A 197 -7.67 13.27 11.40
C ASN A 197 -7.59 12.12 10.39
N TRP A 198 -7.17 12.40 9.15
CA TRP A 198 -7.01 11.35 8.14
C TRP A 198 -5.89 10.35 8.52
N PHE A 199 -4.86 10.79 9.27
CA PHE A 199 -3.82 9.89 9.78
C PHE A 199 -4.44 8.83 10.68
N TRP A 200 -5.29 9.25 11.62
CA TRP A 200 -5.93 8.36 12.60
C TRP A 200 -6.95 7.40 11.97
N PHE A 201 -7.59 7.83 10.88
CA PHE A 201 -8.38 6.93 10.06
C PHE A 201 -7.51 5.82 9.44
N LEU A 202 -6.37 6.18 8.84
CA LEU A 202 -5.46 5.20 8.24
C LEU A 202 -4.79 4.30 9.28
N ASP A 203 -4.49 4.83 10.46
CA ASP A 203 -3.97 4.06 11.59
C ASP A 203 -4.97 2.98 12.03
N HIS A 204 -6.22 3.35 12.30
CA HIS A 204 -7.24 2.36 12.65
C HIS A 204 -7.53 1.38 11.52
N HIS A 205 -7.57 1.85 10.28
CA HIS A 205 -7.72 1.01 9.09
C HIS A 205 -6.59 -0.04 8.99
N HIS A 206 -5.35 0.39 9.23
CA HIS A 206 -4.18 -0.48 9.22
C HIS A 206 -4.14 -1.44 10.42
N TYR A 207 -4.62 -1.02 11.59
CA TYR A 207 -4.75 -1.91 12.74
C TYR A 207 -5.64 -3.12 12.44
N ILE A 208 -6.78 -2.90 11.79
CA ILE A 208 -7.67 -3.99 11.36
C ILE A 208 -6.94 -4.93 10.38
N HIS A 209 -6.12 -4.37 9.49
CA HIS A 209 -5.28 -5.15 8.57
C HIS A 209 -4.24 -6.03 9.30
N HIS A 210 -3.69 -5.57 10.42
CA HIS A 210 -2.80 -6.39 11.26
C HIS A 210 -3.50 -7.60 11.88
N ILE A 211 -4.80 -7.50 12.12
CA ILE A 211 -5.63 -8.60 12.64
C ILE A 211 -6.08 -9.54 11.50
N ASP A 212 -6.58 -8.98 10.41
CA ASP A 212 -7.03 -9.68 9.20
C ASP A 212 -6.21 -9.21 8.00
N ASN A 213 -5.13 -9.95 7.70
CA ASN A 213 -4.23 -9.63 6.59
C ASN A 213 -4.89 -9.77 5.20
N ASP A 214 -6.14 -10.26 5.13
CA ASP A 214 -6.95 -10.29 3.91
C ASP A 214 -7.88 -9.07 3.75
N ALA A 215 -7.97 -8.20 4.77
CA ALA A 215 -8.71 -6.95 4.70
C ALA A 215 -7.76 -5.75 4.67
N ASN A 216 -8.28 -4.58 4.26
CA ASN A 216 -7.60 -3.29 4.39
C ASN A 216 -6.16 -3.30 3.84
N THR A 217 -6.01 -3.88 2.63
CA THR A 217 -4.70 -4.07 1.99
C THR A 217 -4.23 -2.85 1.21
N ASN A 218 -5.05 -1.83 0.98
CA ASN A 218 -4.53 -0.50 0.74
C ASN A 218 -4.14 0.13 2.06
N PHE A 219 -3.00 0.79 2.09
CA PHE A 219 -2.55 1.51 3.27
C PHE A 219 -2.77 3.01 3.12
N LEU A 220 -2.39 3.62 1.99
CA LEU A 220 -2.53 5.07 1.80
C LEU A 220 -3.94 5.48 1.36
N LEU A 221 -4.51 4.75 0.41
CA LEU A 221 -5.76 5.11 -0.25
C LEU A 221 -6.71 3.91 -0.25
N PRO A 222 -7.73 3.86 0.64
CA PRO A 222 -8.61 2.70 0.80
C PRO A 222 -9.58 2.48 -0.39
N LEU A 223 -9.33 3.11 -1.55
CA LEU A 223 -10.16 2.98 -2.74
C LEU A 223 -10.11 1.56 -3.31
N GLY A 224 -8.94 0.94 -3.38
CA GLY A 224 -8.85 -0.44 -3.86
C GLY A 224 -9.60 -1.39 -2.93
N ASP A 225 -9.48 -1.22 -1.61
CA ASP A 225 -10.27 -2.01 -0.65
C ASP A 225 -11.77 -1.78 -0.77
N LEU A 226 -12.21 -0.55 -1.00
CA LEU A 226 -13.63 -0.24 -1.25
C LEU A 226 -14.11 -0.96 -2.51
N LEU A 227 -13.39 -0.82 -3.62
CA LEU A 227 -13.75 -1.39 -4.91
C LEU A 227 -13.69 -2.92 -4.90
N MET A 228 -12.71 -3.51 -4.22
CA MET A 228 -12.53 -4.96 -4.07
C MET A 228 -13.40 -5.54 -2.95
N GLY A 229 -13.98 -4.71 -2.09
CA GLY A 229 -14.82 -5.14 -0.96
C GLY A 229 -14.03 -5.84 0.13
N THR A 230 -12.79 -5.41 0.31
CA THR A 230 -11.91 -5.78 1.43
C THR A 230 -11.81 -4.66 2.46
N LEU A 231 -12.54 -3.54 2.26
CA LEU A 231 -12.63 -2.44 3.22
C LEU A 231 -13.44 -2.86 4.44
N ARG A 232 -12.80 -2.76 5.60
CA ARG A 232 -13.38 -2.96 6.92
C ARG A 232 -13.12 -1.72 7.77
N LEU A 233 -14.15 -1.30 8.48
CA LEU A 233 -14.08 -0.16 9.40
C LEU A 233 -14.07 -0.60 10.87
N GLU A 234 -14.44 -1.86 11.13
CA GLU A 234 -14.58 -2.41 12.48
C GLU A 234 -14.13 -3.88 12.53
N LEU A 235 -13.75 -4.30 13.73
CA LEU A 235 -13.48 -5.70 14.07
C LEU A 235 -14.80 -6.45 14.28
N THR A 236 -14.82 -7.74 13.91
CA THR A 236 -15.93 -8.64 14.27
C THR A 236 -15.94 -8.91 15.77
N ALA A 237 -17.08 -9.35 16.32
CA ALA A 237 -17.18 -9.71 17.74
C ALA A 237 -16.15 -10.80 18.16
N GLU A 238 -15.84 -11.74 17.27
CA GLU A 238 -14.84 -12.78 17.51
C GLU A 238 -13.42 -12.21 17.57
N GLU A 239 -13.08 -11.27 16.67
CA GLU A 239 -11.77 -10.61 16.69
C GLU A 239 -11.62 -9.69 17.89
N GLN A 240 -12.68 -8.96 18.27
CA GLN A 240 -12.69 -8.12 19.49
C GLN A 240 -12.51 -8.96 20.76
N ALA A 241 -13.00 -10.20 20.78
CA ALA A 241 -12.80 -11.11 21.91
C ALA A 241 -11.38 -11.72 21.94
N LYS A 242 -10.67 -11.74 20.81
CA LYS A 242 -9.37 -12.39 20.65
C LYS A 242 -8.19 -11.41 20.75
N TRP A 243 -8.36 -10.22 20.21
CA TRP A 243 -7.32 -9.21 20.06
C TRP A 243 -7.64 -7.97 20.90
N PRO A 244 -6.63 -7.16 21.25
CA PRO A 244 -6.89 -5.90 21.93
C PRO A 244 -7.85 -5.01 21.11
N SER A 245 -8.51 -4.08 21.78
CA SER A 245 -9.13 -2.96 21.08
C SER A 245 -8.05 -2.06 20.46
N TYR A 246 -8.43 -1.26 19.45
CA TYR A 246 -7.52 -0.28 18.85
C TYR A 246 -6.92 0.69 19.88
N ALA A 247 -7.72 1.12 20.87
CA ALA A 247 -7.25 2.00 21.93
C ALA A 247 -6.21 1.32 22.83
N GLU A 248 -6.43 0.06 23.21
CA GLU A 248 -5.47 -0.72 24.00
C GLU A 248 -4.18 -0.98 23.20
N ALA A 249 -4.30 -1.37 21.92
CA ALA A 249 -3.17 -1.65 21.04
C ALA A 249 -2.27 -0.43 20.79
N ARG A 250 -2.79 0.79 20.99
CA ARG A 250 -2.05 2.05 20.86
C ARG A 250 -1.44 2.56 22.16
N THR A 251 -1.71 1.90 23.28
CA THR A 251 -1.09 2.25 24.57
C THR A 251 0.36 1.78 24.59
N LEU A 252 1.28 2.66 24.99
CA LEU A 252 2.73 2.39 25.05
C LEU A 252 3.13 1.64 26.31
#